data_AF-A0A1Q7GXJ4-F1
#
_entry.id   AF-A0A1Q7GXJ4-F1
#
_cell.length_a   1.000
_cell.length_b   1.000
_cell.length_c   1.000
_cell.angle_alpha   90.00
_cell.angle_beta   90.00
_cell.angle_gamma   90.00
#
_symmetry.space_group_name_H-M   'P 1'
#
loop_
_entity.id
_entity.type
_entity.pdbx_description
1 polymer ?
#
loop_
_entity_poly.entity_id
_entity_poly.type
_entity_poly.pdbx_seq_one_letter_code
_entity_poly.pdbx_strand_id
1 'polypeptide(L)' 'MTCTEMVEAVTDYLEGRLSFVDRVRFQMHLGRCVGCRIYLRQMKQTIRALRRLPAEPIPPQVHDELVLRFRTWKRQSG' A
#
# COMPACT_ATOMS: atom_id res chain seq x y z
N MET A 1 -21.24 -7.58 -3.98
CA MET A 1 -20.19 -7.28 -4.96
C MET A 1 -19.88 -8.52 -5.79
N THR A 2 -19.60 -8.31 -7.07
CA THR A 2 -19.18 -9.33 -8.05
C THR A 2 -17.67 -9.55 -8.01
N CYS A 3 -17.17 -10.55 -8.74
CA CYS A 3 -15.72 -10.75 -8.90
C CYS A 3 -15.06 -9.56 -9.61
N THR A 4 -15.72 -8.97 -10.62
CA THR A 4 -15.22 -7.80 -11.34
C THR A 4 -15.05 -6.60 -10.42
N GLU A 5 -16.08 -6.28 -9.63
CA GLU A 5 -16.03 -5.18 -8.65
C GLU A 5 -14.94 -5.42 -7.58
N MET A 6 -14.65 -6.68 -7.22
CA MET A 6 -13.56 -7.01 -6.29
C MET A 6 -12.19 -6.76 -6.92
N VAL A 7 -12.00 -7.17 -8.18
CA VAL A 7 -10.76 -6.93 -8.92
C VAL A 7 -10.52 -5.43 -9.09
N GLU A 8 -11.55 -4.66 -9.43
CA GLU A 8 -11.45 -3.19 -9.55
C GLU A 8 -11.12 -2.52 -8.21
N ALA A 9 -11.71 -3.00 -7.12
CA ALA A 9 -11.48 -2.46 -5.77
C ALA A 9 -10.18 -2.97 -5.10
N VAL A 10 -9.41 -3.88 -5.73
CA VAL A 10 -8.27 -4.55 -5.07
C VAL A 10 -7.17 -3.57 -4.69
N THR A 11 -6.90 -2.58 -5.53
CA THR A 11 -5.84 -1.58 -5.30
C THR A 11 -6.22 -0.69 -4.12
N ASP A 12 -7.45 -0.17 -4.12
CA ASP A 12 -7.99 0.64 -3.03
C ASP A 12 -8.01 -0.12 -1.70
N TYR A 13 -8.31 -1.42 -1.74
CA TYR A 13 -8.23 -2.28 -0.56
C TYR A 13 -6.80 -2.41 -0.04
N LEU A 14 -5.82 -2.63 -0.93
CA LEU A 14 -4.40 -2.80 -0.58
C LEU A 14 -3.77 -1.50 -0.07
N GLU A 15 -4.24 -0.35 -0.55
CA GLU A 15 -3.79 0.99 -0.14
C GLU A 15 -4.60 1.55 1.04
N GLY A 16 -5.63 0.84 1.51
CA GLY A 16 -6.46 1.27 2.64
C GLY A 16 -7.39 2.44 2.33
N ARG A 17 -7.72 2.67 1.05
CA ARG A 17 -8.57 3.77 0.57
C ARG A 17 -10.06 3.44 0.50
N LEU A 18 -10.44 2.17 0.71
CA LEU A 18 -11.86 1.80 0.74
C LEU A 18 -12.60 2.39 1.95
N SER A 19 -13.84 2.80 1.71
CA SER A 19 -14.79 3.12 2.77
C SER A 19 -15.01 1.91 3.70
N PHE A 20 -15.48 2.13 4.93
CA PHE A 20 -15.77 1.04 5.85
C PHE A 20 -16.78 0.04 5.25
N VAL A 21 -17.84 0.54 4.62
CA VAL A 21 -18.89 -0.27 4.01
C VAL A 21 -18.34 -1.13 2.87
N ASP A 22 -17.51 -0.55 2.00
CA ASP A 22 -16.94 -1.28 0.87
C ASP A 22 -15.88 -2.28 1.32
N ARG A 23 -15.10 -1.96 2.34
CA ARG A 23 -14.17 -2.91 2.97
C ARG A 23 -14.92 -4.13 3.52
N VAL A 24 -16.05 -3.92 4.18
CA VAL A 24 -16.89 -5.00 4.71
C VAL A 24 -17.44 -5.87 3.56
N ARG A 25 -17.98 -5.26 2.49
CA ARG A 25 -18.43 -5.99 1.29
C ARG A 25 -17.29 -6.79 0.65
N PHE A 26 -16.09 -6.20 0.55
CA PHE A 26 -14.87 -6.83 0.06
C PHE A 26 -14.51 -8.10 0.85
N GLN A 27 -14.48 -8.00 2.18
CA GLN A 27 -14.20 -9.15 3.04
C GLN A 27 -15.27 -10.24 2.91
N MET A 28 -16.56 -9.87 2.85
CA MET A 28 -17.64 -10.85 2.65
C MET A 28 -17.49 -11.62 1.34
N HIS A 29 -17.06 -10.95 0.27
CA HIS A 29 -16.82 -11.61 -1.02
C HIS A 29 -15.63 -12.58 -0.94
N LEU A 30 -14.52 -12.17 -0.33
CA LEU A 30 -13.36 -13.05 -0.11
C LEU A 30 -13.72 -14.30 0.72
N GLY A 31 -14.65 -14.18 1.67
CA GLY A 31 -15.15 -15.32 2.44
C GLY A 31 -15.86 -16.38 1.60
N ARG A 32 -16.48 -15.98 0.48
CA ARG A 32 -17.31 -16.87 -0.37
C ARG A 32 -16.61 -17.31 -1.66
N CYS A 33 -15.64 -16.55 -2.15
CA CYS A 33 -14.99 -16.81 -3.44
C CYS A 33 -13.53 -17.23 -3.30
N VAL A 34 -13.23 -18.50 -3.63
CA VAL A 34 -11.85 -19.03 -3.62
C VAL A 34 -10.97 -18.32 -4.67
N GLY A 35 -11.50 -18.09 -5.87
CA GLY A 35 -10.74 -17.45 -6.97
C GLY A 35 -10.25 -16.05 -6.59
N CYS A 36 -11.12 -15.24 -5.98
CA CYS A 36 -10.76 -13.90 -5.53
C CYS A 36 -9.76 -13.89 -4.36
N ARG A 37 -9.76 -14.91 -3.50
CA ARG A 37 -8.71 -15.09 -2.48
C ARG A 37 -7.35 -15.41 -3.11
N ILE A 38 -7.34 -16.25 -4.14
CA ILE A 38 -6.11 -16.57 -4.90
C ILE A 38 -5.60 -15.32 -5.61
N TYR A 39 -6.48 -14.58 -6.29
CA TYR A 39 -6.13 -13.32 -6.95
C TYR A 39 -5.52 -12.31 -5.97
N LEU A 40 -6.15 -12.08 -4.81
CA LEU A 40 -5.61 -11.18 -3.79
C LEU A 40 -4.22 -11.64 -3.28
N ARG A 41 -4.02 -12.95 -3.15
CA ARG A 41 -2.72 -13.52 -2.76
C ARG A 41 -1.66 -13.24 -3.81
N GLN A 42 -1.98 -13.42 -5.09
CA GLN A 42 -1.09 -13.13 -6.21
C GLN A 42 -0.71 -11.63 -6.23
N MET A 43 -1.69 -10.72 -6.09
CA MET A 43 -1.41 -9.28 -6.03
C MET A 43 -0.45 -8.92 -4.88
N LYS A 44 -0.65 -9.51 -3.69
CA LYS A 44 0.28 -9.34 -2.56
C LYS A 44 1.67 -9.88 -2.84
N GLN A 45 1.79 -10.99 -3.58
CA GLN A 45 3.09 -11.53 -3.99
C GLN A 45 3.80 -10.62 -4.98
N THR A 46 3.09 -10.09 -5.98
CA THR A 46 3.62 -9.10 -6.94
C THR A 46 4.17 -7.88 -6.20
N ILE A 47 3.40 -7.31 -5.27
CA ILE A 47 3.86 -6.16 -4.45
C ILE A 47 5.11 -6.51 -3.65
N ARG A 48 5.17 -7.69 -3.03
CA ARG A 48 6.36 -8.12 -2.28
C ARG A 48 7.58 -8.31 -3.17
N ALA A 49 7.40 -8.81 -4.39
CA ALA A 49 8.48 -8.96 -5.36
C ALA A 49 9.03 -7.58 -5.78
N LEU A 50 8.14 -6.64 -6.11
CA LEU A 50 8.52 -5.28 -6.49
C LEU A 50 9.24 -4.52 -5.37
N ARG A 51 8.84 -4.71 -4.10
CA ARG A 51 9.54 -4.12 -2.94
C ARG A 51 10.99 -4.57 -2.75
N ARG A 52 11.40 -5.70 -3.36
CA ARG A 52 12.78 -6.20 -3.27
C ARG A 52 13.70 -5.58 -4.31
N LEU A 53 13.15 -4.83 -5.27
CA LEU A 53 13.96 -4.12 -6.23
C LEU A 53 14.74 -3.03 -5.50
N PRO A 54 16.03 -2.83 -5.84
CA PRO A 54 16.81 -1.74 -5.28
C PRO A 54 16.07 -0.43 -5.56
N ALA A 55 15.83 0.34 -4.50
CA ALA A 55 15.32 1.69 -4.66
C ALA A 55 16.38 2.54 -5.36
N GLU A 56 15.94 3.57 -6.09
CA GLU A 56 16.85 4.57 -6.61
C GLU A 56 17.65 5.16 -5.42
N PRO A 57 18.99 5.14 -5.46
CA PRO A 57 19.79 5.71 -4.39
C PRO A 57 19.45 7.19 -4.23
N ILE A 58 19.17 7.60 -2.99
CA ILE A 58 18.96 9.01 -2.68
C ILE A 58 20.29 9.73 -2.89
N PRO A 59 20.34 10.82 -3.70
CA PRO A 59 21.56 11.59 -3.86
C PRO A 59 22.09 12.05 -2.49
N PRO A 60 23.40 11.92 -2.20
CA PRO A 60 23.95 12.25 -0.88
C PRO A 60 23.58 13.65 -0.39
N GLN A 61 23.56 14.61 -1.32
CA GLN A 61 23.21 16.01 -1.08
C GLN A 61 21.78 16.15 -0.51
N VAL A 62 20.82 15.39 -1.05
CA VAL A 62 19.41 15.40 -0.64
C VAL A 62 19.26 14.74 0.74
N HIS A 63 19.97 13.64 0.98
CA HIS A 63 19.99 12.98 2.29
C HIS A 63 20.53 13.92 3.38
N ASP A 64 21.65 14.57 3.14
CA ASP A 64 22.31 15.45 4.12
C ASP A 64 21.46 16.68 4.43
N GLU A 65 20.83 17.27 3.41
CA GLU A 65 19.89 18.37 3.59
C GLU A 65 18.66 17.96 4.42
N LEU A 66 18.08 16.78 4.14
CA LEU A 66 16.96 16.24 4.91
C LEU A 66 17.33 16.04 6.38
N VAL A 67 18.47 15.43 6.67
CA VAL A 67 18.97 15.21 8.04
C VAL A 67 19.18 16.55 8.77
N LEU A 68 19.75 17.55 8.10
CA LEU A 68 19.93 18.88 8.66
C LEU A 68 18.59 19.52 9.04
N ARG A 69 17.61 19.50 8.14
CA ARG A 69 16.26 20.05 8.39
C ARG A 69 15.55 19.37 9.56
N PHE A 70 15.64 18.03 9.68
CA PHE A 70 15.05 17.32 10.83
C PHE A 70 15.71 17.68 12.17
N ARG A 71 17.02 17.94 12.18
CA ARG A 71 17.75 18.35 13.40
C ARG A 71 17.39 19.77 13.83
N THR A 72 17.21 20.70 12.89
CA THR A 72 16.87 22.09 13.20
C THR A 72 15.39 22.27 13.53
N TRP A 73 14.49 21.42 13.01
CA TRP A 73 13.06 21.46 13.31
C TRP A 73 12.75 21.31 14.81
N LYS A 74 13.43 20.40 15.52
CA LYS A 74 13.29 20.27 16.99
C LYS A 74 13.85 21.46 17.78
N ARG A 75 14.72 22.29 17.19
CA ARG A 75 15.24 23.52 17.82
C ARG A 75 14.32 24.74 17.63
N GLN A 76 13.46 24.72 16.62
CA GLN A 76 12.54 25.83 16.30
C GLN A 76 11.12 25.59 16.83
N SER A 77 10.83 24.40 17.37
CA SER A 77 9.53 24.02 17.93
C SER A 77 9.46 24.16 19.47
N GLY A 78 10.38 24.92 20.06
CA GLY A 78 10.38 25.32 21.47
C GLY A 78 10.44 26.84 21.55
#